data_AF-A0A820PMU4-F1
#
_entry.id   AF-A0A820PMU4-F1
#
_cell.length_a   1.000
_cell.length_b   1.000
_cell.length_c   1.000
_cell.angle_alpha   90.00
_cell.angle_beta   90.00
_cell.angle_gamma   90.00
#
_symmetry.space_group_name_H-M   'P 1'
#
loop_
_entity.id
_entity.type
_entity.pdbx_description
1 polymer ?
#
loop_
_entity_poly.entity_id
_entity_poly.type
_entity_poly.pdbx_seq_one_letter_code
_entity_poly.pdbx_strand_id
1 'polypeptide(L)' 'MTTSRVFFDVYADSTSLGRIVFELFDSECPKTCENFRALCTMEKGYGYKSSILHRVIRGYFCQGGDFTSYNGTGGKSIF' A
#
# COMPACT_ATOMS: atom_id res chain seq x y z
N MET A 1 16.92 15.75 -5.04
CA MET A 1 16.44 14.61 -4.25
C MET A 1 15.54 13.78 -5.15
N THR A 2 15.76 12.46 -5.21
CA THR A 2 14.98 11.55 -6.06
C THR A 2 13.70 11.15 -5.36
N THR A 3 12.55 11.34 -6.02
CA THR A 3 11.24 10.87 -5.56
C THR A 3 11.11 9.36 -5.77
N SER A 4 10.78 8.63 -4.72
CA SER A 4 10.54 7.19 -4.78
C SER A 4 9.24 6.89 -5.51
N ARG A 5 9.27 5.86 -6.36
CA ARG A 5 8.07 5.32 -7.01
C ARG A 5 7.85 3.88 -6.60
N VAL A 6 6.60 3.54 -6.28
CA VAL A 6 6.16 2.19 -5.96
C VAL A 6 4.88 1.88 -6.72
N PHE A 7 4.46 0.62 -6.75
CA PHE A 7 3.28 0.22 -7.50
C PHE A 7 2.51 -0.89 -6.82
N PHE A 8 1.23 -0.99 -7.16
CA PHE A 8 0.37 -2.15 -6.88
C PHE A 8 -0.11 -2.75 -8.19
N ASP A 9 0.06 -4.06 -8.35
CA ASP A 9 -0.70 -4.83 -9.33
C ASP A 9 -1.98 -5.31 -8.66
N VAL A 10 -3.12 -4.82 -9.13
CA VAL A 10 -4.42 -5.01 -8.49
C VAL A 10 -5.20 -6.09 -9.21
N TYR A 11 -5.85 -6.97 -8.45
CA TYR A 11 -6.69 -8.04 -8.94
C TYR A 11 -8.06 -7.98 -8.25
N ALA A 12 -9.12 -8.29 -9.00
CA ALA A 12 -10.41 -8.65 -8.45
C ALA A 12 -10.62 -10.14 -8.77
N ASP A 13 -10.71 -10.95 -7.71
CA ASP A 13 -10.64 -12.41 -7.80
C ASP A 13 -9.40 -12.85 -8.62
N SER A 14 -9.61 -13.54 -9.75
CA SER A 14 -8.54 -13.96 -10.66
C SER A 14 -8.29 -13.00 -11.82
N THR A 15 -9.02 -11.88 -11.88
CA THR A 15 -8.94 -10.92 -12.99
C THR A 15 -7.98 -9.78 -12.65
N SER A 16 -6.99 -9.55 -13.51
CA SER A 16 -6.10 -8.40 -13.39
C SER A 16 -6.86 -7.11 -13.71
N LEU A 17 -6.83 -6.15 -12.79
CA LEU A 17 -7.37 -4.80 -12.98
C LEU A 17 -6.32 -3.78 -13.44
N GLY A 18 -5.06 -4.21 -13.50
CA GLY A 18 -3.93 -3.39 -13.93
C GLY A 18 -3.06 -2.87 -12.78
N ARG A 19 -2.18 -1.92 -13.13
CA ARG A 19 -1.16 -1.39 -12.23
C ARG A 19 -1.46 0.04 -11.81
N ILE A 20 -1.41 0.30 -10.51
CA ILE A 20 -1.41 1.64 -9.94
C ILE A 20 0.03 2.00 -9.57
N VAL A 21 0.52 3.15 -10.05
CA VAL A 21 1.86 3.65 -9.73
C VAL A 21 1.71 4.88 -8.84
N PHE A 22 2.46 4.89 -7.74
CA PHE A 22 2.49 5.99 -6.77
C PHE A 22 3.86 6.67 -6.83
N GLU A 23 3.85 7.99 -6.84
CA GLU A 23 5.04 8.80 -6.56
C GLU A 23 4.94 9.33 -5.13
N LEU A 24 6.02 9.19 -4.36
CA LEU A 24 6.06 9.54 -2.95
C LEU A 24 6.74 10.90 -2.75
N PHE A 25 6.15 11.73 -1.89
CA PHE A 25 6.67 13.06 -1.53
C PHE A 25 7.77 12.95 -0.46
N ASP A 26 8.88 12.29 -0.81
CA ASP A 26 9.96 11.96 0.12
C ASP A 26 10.57 13.19 0.82
N SER A 27 10.57 14.35 0.16
CA SER A 27 11.05 15.62 0.74
C SER A 27 10.14 16.15 1.84
N GLU A 28 8.84 15.95 1.71
CA GLU A 28 7.84 16.50 2.62
C GLU A 28 7.60 15.58 3.82
N CYS A 29 7.57 14.27 3.59
CA CYS A 29 7.19 13.29 4.61
C CYS A 29 8.11 12.05 4.60
N PRO A 30 9.42 12.21 4.83
CA PRO A 30 10.42 11.16 4.63
C PRO A 30 10.11 9.88 5.43
N LYS A 31 9.70 10.01 6.69
CA LYS A 31 9.37 8.85 7.55
C LYS A 31 8.14 8.09 7.07
N THR A 32 7.12 8.81 6.60
CA THR A 32 5.87 8.22 6.10
C THR A 32 6.10 7.55 4.76
N CYS A 33 6.82 8.20 3.85
CA CYS A 33 7.17 7.65 2.55
C CYS A 33 8.03 6.41 2.68
N GLU A 34 9.02 6.41 3.58
CA GLU A 34 9.87 5.24 3.83
C GLU A 34 9.07 4.05 4.36
N ASN A 35 8.13 4.28 5.29
CA ASN A 35 7.23 3.23 5.76
C ASN A 35 6.40 2.63 4.61
N PHE A 36 5.76 3.48 3.79
CA PHE A 36 4.95 3.01 2.68
C PHE A 36 5.79 2.26 1.64
N ARG A 37 6.97 2.79 1.29
CA ARG A 37 7.92 2.18 0.36
C ARG A 37 8.35 0.79 0.83
N ALA A 38 8.80 0.67 2.07
CA ALA A 38 9.28 -0.59 2.64
C ALA A 38 8.16 -1.65 2.74
N LEU A 39 6.92 -1.24 3.04
CA LEU A 39 5.77 -2.14 3.03
C LEU A 39 5.38 -2.57 1.60
N CYS A 40 5.63 -1.74 0.58
CA CYS A 40 5.46 -2.15 -0.82
C CYS A 40 6.54 -3.16 -1.26
N THR A 41 7.79 -2.96 -0.87
CA THR A 41 8.91 -3.85 -1.23
C THR A 41 8.95 -5.15 -0.44
N MET A 42 8.21 -5.24 0.66
CA MET A 42 8.22 -6.37 1.61
C MET A 42 9.59 -6.62 2.24
N GLU A 43 10.51 -5.64 2.22
CA GLU A 43 11.91 -5.84 2.62
C GLU A 43 12.09 -6.17 4.12
N LYS A 44 11.07 -5.89 4.95
CA LYS A 44 11.03 -6.26 6.37
C LYS A 44 10.41 -7.63 6.63
N GLY A 45 10.11 -8.40 5.57
CA GLY A 45 9.46 -9.71 5.64
C GLY A 45 7.92 -9.66 5.75
N TYR A 46 7.33 -8.46 5.77
CA TYR A 46 5.88 -8.22 5.76
C TYR A 46 5.57 -6.92 5.00
N GLY A 47 4.31 -6.73 4.62
CA GLY A 47 3.90 -5.59 3.82
C GLY A 47 2.60 -5.83 3.05
N TYR A 48 2.41 -5.09 1.95
CA TYR A 48 1.11 -5.01 1.26
C TYR A 48 0.86 -6.12 0.25
N LYS A 49 1.87 -6.92 -0.12
CA LYS A 49 1.67 -8.04 -1.05
C LYS A 49 0.66 -9.03 -0.46
N SER A 50 -0.34 -9.39 -1.26
CA SER A 50 -1.48 -10.24 -0.85
C SER A 50 -2.43 -9.62 0.19
N SER A 51 -2.29 -8.33 0.52
CA SER A 51 -3.30 -7.58 1.28
C SER A 51 -4.48 -7.16 0.41
N ILE A 52 -5.59 -6.76 1.03
CA ILE A 52 -6.83 -6.39 0.33
C ILE A 52 -7.22 -4.93 0.56
N LEU A 53 -8.02 -4.42 -0.38
CA LEU A 53 -8.79 -3.18 -0.19
C LEU A 53 -10.10 -3.53 0.54
N HIS A 54 -10.07 -3.60 1.86
CA HIS A 54 -11.19 -4.07 2.68
C HIS A 54 -12.39 -3.11 2.71
N ARG A 55 -12.22 -1.85 2.29
CA ARG A 55 -13.32 -0.88 2.25
C ARG A 55 -13.25 0.02 1.01
N VAL A 56 -14.26 -0.07 0.15
CA VAL A 56 -14.37 0.73 -1.08
C VAL A 56 -15.70 1.47 -1.06
N ILE A 57 -15.65 2.81 -1.05
CA ILE A 57 -16.82 3.67 -1.10
C ILE A 57 -16.81 4.41 -2.44
N ARG A 58 -17.76 4.06 -3.32
CA ARG A 58 -17.87 4.65 -4.66
C ARG A 58 -17.99 6.17 -4.58
N GLY A 59 -17.19 6.86 -5.38
CA GLY A 59 -17.16 8.33 -5.41
C GLY A 59 -16.41 8.96 -4.24
N TYR A 60 -15.76 8.17 -3.39
CA TYR A 60 -15.02 8.68 -2.25
C TYR A 60 -13.60 8.12 -2.16
N PHE A 61 -13.42 6.87 -1.75
CA PHE A 61 -12.09 6.27 -1.62
C PHE A 61 -12.06 4.74 -1.61
N CYS A 62 -10.87 4.21 -1.81
CA CYS A 62 -10.49 2.83 -1.54
C CYS A 62 -9.51 2.80 -0.36
N GLN A 63 -9.80 1.97 0.64
CA GLN A 63 -9.00 1.81 1.84
C GLN A 63 -8.49 0.38 1.94
N GLY A 64 -7.20 0.26 2.22
CA GLY A 64 -6.48 -1.00 2.41
C GLY A 64 -5.36 -0.83 3.43
N GLY A 65 -4.30 -1.62 3.29
CA GLY A 65 -3.10 -1.53 4.13
C GLY A 65 -3.18 -2.30 5.45
N ASP A 66 -4.34 -2.87 5.79
CA ASP A 66 -4.46 -3.87 6.85
C ASP A 66 -4.13 -5.26 6.29
N PHE A 67 -2.88 -5.67 6.50
CA PHE A 67 -2.36 -6.98 6.11
C PHE A 67 -2.29 -7.99 7.26
N THR A 68 -2.86 -7.67 8.43
CA THR A 68 -2.87 -8.58 9.59
C THR A 68 -4.27 -9.10 9.90
N SER A 69 -5.28 -8.22 9.85
CA SER A 69 -6.67 -8.53 10.20
C SER A 69 -7.61 -8.42 9.01
N TYR A 70 -7.17 -7.77 7.92
CA TYR A 70 -7.89 -7.64 6.64
C TYR A 70 -9.27 -7.00 6.76
N ASN A 71 -9.55 -6.26 7.84
CA ASN A 71 -10.87 -5.71 8.14
C ASN A 71 -10.82 -4.26 8.64
N GLY A 72 -9.63 -3.68 8.76
CA GLY A 72 -9.39 -2.30 9.19
C GLY A 72 -9.06 -2.14 10.67
N THR A 73 -9.01 -3.22 11.46
CA THR A 73 -8.61 -3.15 12.89
C THR A 73 -7.13 -3.44 13.11
N GLY A 74 -6.42 -3.87 12.07
CA GLY A 74 -5.02 -4.28 12.13
C GLY A 74 -4.05 -3.36 11.40
N GLY A 75 -2.95 -3.96 10.95
CA GLY A 75 -1.84 -3.27 10.32
C GLY A 75 -0.73 -2.90 11.31
N LYS A 76 0.48 -2.80 10.79
CA LYS A 76 1.64 -2.30 11.53
C LYS A 76 2.59 -1.56 10.62
N SER A 77 3.41 -0.70 11.22
CA SER A 77 4.45 0.05 10.52
C SER A 77 5.78 -0.70 10.53
N ILE A 78 6.78 -0.17 9.83
CA ILE A 78 8.18 -0.65 9.93
C ILE A 78 8.90 -0.17 11.20
N PHE A 79 8.25 0.71 11.96
CA PHE A 79 8.69 1.27 13.24
C PHE A 79 7.91 0.68 14.39
#